data_AF-A0A7S2SGT1-F1
#
_entry.id   AF-A0A7S2SGT1-F1
#
_cell.length_a   1.000
_cell.length_b   1.000
_cell.length_c   1.000
_cell.angle_alpha   90.00
_cell.angle_beta   90.00
_cell.angle_gamma   90.00
#
_symmetry.space_group_name_H-M   'P 1'
#
loop_
_entity.id
_entity.type
_entity.pdbx_description
1 polymer ?
#
loop_
_entity_poly.entity_id
_entity_poly.type
_entity_poly.pdbx_seq_one_letter_code
_entity_poly.pdbx_strand_id
1 'polypeptide(L)'
;SLARWRLLQDSPFLARHMLVKALEHGYCEGSQHKRSTMYKTSRFDSSVFVLQSDAARHTWLVDDRTEAQLRRAFASRFEEELQERKQARAEEAQAQGQEAEMMGKDKVKPFTGAKTAPGKVAKKSRTVAVAAQVDVKEVDFLRRSKKPRKTDTVGTMVRSLPSTSTRKTETSQVETEAAEAGMAVVRRRVKKKKKKMRGRVASEGN
;
A
#
# COMPACT_ATOMS: atom_id res chain seq x y z
N SER A 1 -8.93 -11.21 -19.81
CA SER A 1 -8.91 -10.74 -18.41
C SER A 1 -10.31 -10.52 -17.84
N LEU A 2 -11.25 -9.91 -18.58
CA LEU A 2 -12.63 -9.62 -18.10
C LEU A 2 -13.43 -10.84 -17.62
N ALA A 3 -13.23 -12.02 -18.23
CA ALA A 3 -13.95 -13.23 -17.83
C ALA A 3 -13.71 -13.60 -16.36
N ARG A 4 -12.46 -13.48 -15.86
CA ARG A 4 -12.13 -13.79 -14.46
C ARG A 4 -12.70 -12.76 -13.49
N TRP A 5 -12.68 -11.49 -13.89
CA TRP A 5 -13.24 -10.42 -13.09
C TRP A 5 -14.75 -10.61 -12.88
N ARG A 6 -15.48 -10.96 -13.95
CA ARG A 6 -16.92 -11.30 -13.85
C ARG A 6 -17.16 -12.53 -12.98
N LEU A 7 -16.36 -13.59 -13.11
CA LEU A 7 -16.47 -14.77 -12.25
C LEU A 7 -16.33 -14.44 -10.75
N LEU A 8 -15.49 -13.46 -10.39
CA LEU A 8 -15.37 -13.01 -9.00
C LEU A 8 -16.56 -12.15 -8.58
N GLN A 9 -17.06 -11.30 -9.47
CA GLN A 9 -18.21 -10.45 -9.22
C GLN A 9 -19.51 -11.25 -9.04
N ASP A 10 -19.68 -12.31 -9.82
CA ASP A 10 -20.87 -13.18 -9.82
C ASP A 10 -20.73 -14.35 -8.82
N SER A 11 -19.65 -14.38 -8.04
CA SER A 11 -19.37 -15.47 -7.10
C SER A 11 -20.37 -15.47 -5.94
N PRO A 12 -20.95 -16.63 -5.55
CA PRO A 12 -21.84 -16.73 -4.39
C PRO A 12 -21.12 -16.43 -3.07
N PHE A 13 -19.79 -16.53 -3.06
CA PHE A 13 -18.96 -16.20 -1.90
C PHE A 13 -18.63 -14.70 -1.81
N LEU A 14 -19.06 -13.88 -2.77
CA LEU A 14 -18.81 -12.45 -2.71
C LEU A 14 -19.56 -11.83 -1.53
N ALA A 15 -18.80 -11.25 -0.61
CA ALA A 15 -19.33 -10.49 0.52
C ALA A 15 -19.35 -8.99 0.22
N ARG A 16 -18.28 -8.48 -0.39
CA ARG A 16 -18.14 -7.07 -0.77
C ARG A 16 -17.23 -6.92 -1.98
N HIS A 17 -17.56 -5.99 -2.87
CA HIS A 17 -16.69 -5.53 -3.94
C HIS A 17 -16.45 -4.03 -3.78
N MET A 18 -15.19 -3.61 -3.83
CA MET A 18 -14.79 -2.21 -3.73
C MET A 18 -13.98 -1.84 -4.95
N LEU A 19 -14.38 -0.75 -5.62
CA LEU A 19 -13.56 -0.10 -6.63
C LEU A 19 -12.71 1.00 -5.97
N VAL A 20 -11.40 0.88 -6.07
CA VAL A 20 -10.43 1.88 -5.63
C VAL A 20 -9.92 2.59 -6.88
N LYS A 21 -10.21 3.88 -7.02
CA LYS A 21 -9.91 4.61 -8.25
C LYS A 21 -8.41 4.81 -8.42
N ALA A 22 -7.99 4.94 -9.67
CA ALA A 22 -6.66 5.38 -10.04
C ALA A 22 -6.30 6.66 -9.28
N LEU A 23 -5.01 6.82 -8.97
CA LEU A 23 -4.44 7.95 -8.22
C LEU A 23 -4.84 8.05 -6.73
N GLU A 24 -5.93 7.44 -6.30
CA GLU A 24 -6.34 7.42 -4.88
C GLU A 24 -5.55 6.39 -4.06
N HIS A 25 -4.87 5.44 -4.70
CA HIS A 25 -4.14 4.37 -4.03
C HIS A 25 -2.71 4.17 -4.53
N GLY A 26 -1.89 3.54 -3.69
CA GLY A 26 -0.51 3.23 -3.98
C GLY A 26 -0.19 1.73 -3.91
N TYR A 27 0.99 1.37 -4.41
CA TYR A 27 1.57 0.04 -4.31
C TYR A 27 3.07 0.12 -4.05
N CYS A 28 3.65 -0.95 -3.51
CA CYS A 28 5.10 -1.07 -3.33
C CYS A 28 5.76 -1.58 -4.62
N GLU A 29 6.85 -0.95 -5.05
CA GLU A 29 7.56 -1.38 -6.26
C GLU A 29 8.38 -2.66 -6.01
N GLY A 30 8.28 -3.66 -6.89
CA GLY A 30 9.03 -4.93 -6.73
C GLY A 30 10.55 -4.77 -6.75
N SER A 31 11.06 -3.68 -7.34
CA SER A 31 12.49 -3.32 -7.34
C SER A 31 12.85 -2.27 -6.28
N GLN A 32 12.15 -2.27 -5.14
CA GLN A 32 12.37 -1.29 -4.06
C GLN A 32 13.83 -1.19 -3.60
N HIS A 33 14.61 -2.28 -3.65
CA HIS A 33 16.02 -2.29 -3.25
C HIS A 33 16.94 -1.43 -4.13
N LYS A 34 16.50 -1.04 -5.34
CA LYS A 34 17.27 -0.18 -6.25
C LYS A 34 16.77 1.26 -6.27
N ARG A 35 15.59 1.51 -5.71
CA ARG A 35 14.90 2.80 -5.81
C ARG A 35 15.10 3.58 -4.52
N SER A 36 15.11 4.89 -4.67
CA SER A 36 15.07 5.76 -3.51
C SER A 36 13.74 5.57 -2.79
N THR A 37 12.59 5.70 -3.48
CA THR A 37 11.25 5.62 -2.89
C THR A 37 10.69 4.20 -2.87
N MET A 38 9.95 3.85 -1.82
CA MET A 38 9.33 2.52 -1.68
C MET A 38 7.95 2.44 -2.33
N TYR A 39 7.20 3.54 -2.26
CA TYR A 39 5.82 3.57 -2.73
C TYR A 39 5.70 4.17 -4.14
N LYS A 40 4.61 3.83 -4.84
CA LYS A 40 4.24 4.45 -6.10
C LYS A 40 2.72 4.55 -6.22
N THR A 41 2.23 5.67 -6.73
CA THR A 41 0.81 5.86 -7.00
C THR A 41 0.34 5.01 -8.17
N SER A 42 -0.77 4.30 -8.01
CA SER A 42 -1.39 3.51 -9.08
C SER A 42 -2.01 4.40 -10.15
N ARG A 43 -1.84 4.03 -11.43
CA ARG A 43 -2.43 4.73 -12.57
C ARG A 43 -3.73 4.11 -13.08
N PHE A 44 -4.12 2.98 -12.51
CA PHE A 44 -5.30 2.22 -12.95
C PHE A 44 -6.20 1.97 -11.75
N ASP A 45 -7.49 1.83 -12.03
CA ASP A 45 -8.46 1.41 -11.02
C ASP A 45 -8.16 -0.03 -10.58
N SER A 46 -8.34 -0.28 -9.29
CA SER A 46 -8.18 -1.60 -8.70
C SER A 46 -9.52 -2.06 -8.12
N SER A 47 -9.96 -3.26 -8.52
CA SER A 47 -11.08 -3.95 -7.89
C SER A 47 -10.58 -4.83 -6.76
N VAL A 48 -11.15 -4.65 -5.57
CA VAL A 48 -10.92 -5.49 -4.39
C VAL A 48 -12.19 -6.30 -4.13
N PHE A 49 -12.05 -7.62 -4.17
CA PHE A 49 -13.14 -8.56 -3.89
C PHE A 49 -12.89 -9.21 -2.54
N VAL A 50 -13.86 -9.11 -1.63
CA VAL A 50 -13.84 -9.83 -0.36
C VAL A 50 -14.72 -11.05 -0.51
N LEU A 51 -14.09 -12.22 -0.57
CA LEU A 51 -14.78 -13.50 -0.70
C LEU A 51 -14.77 -14.20 0.67
N GLN A 52 -15.94 -14.65 1.12
CA GLN A 52 -16.11 -15.28 2.42
C GLN A 52 -17.00 -16.51 2.32
N SER A 53 -16.59 -17.59 2.99
CA SER A 53 -17.48 -18.70 3.33
C SER A 53 -18.45 -18.28 4.43
N ASP A 54 -19.50 -19.07 4.65
CA ASP A 54 -20.51 -18.77 5.66
C ASP A 54 -19.90 -18.65 7.07
N ALA A 55 -18.99 -19.55 7.44
CA ALA A 55 -18.26 -19.46 8.70
C ALA A 55 -17.44 -18.16 8.84
N ALA A 56 -16.82 -17.68 7.76
CA ALA A 56 -16.04 -16.45 7.77
C ALA A 56 -16.94 -15.20 7.91
N ARG A 57 -18.17 -15.24 7.38
CA ARG A 57 -19.14 -14.14 7.52
C ARG A 57 -19.56 -13.94 8.97
N HIS A 58 -19.60 -15.00 9.79
CA HIS A 58 -19.91 -14.89 11.21
C HIS A 58 -18.75 -14.34 12.04
N THR A 59 -17.50 -14.62 11.63
CA THR A 59 -16.30 -14.21 12.38
C THR A 59 -15.79 -12.82 11.98
N TRP A 60 -15.80 -12.52 10.68
CA TRP A 60 -15.26 -11.27 10.12
C TRP A 60 -16.33 -10.55 9.33
N LEU A 61 -17.14 -9.76 10.03
CA LEU A 61 -18.15 -8.92 9.41
C LEU A 61 -17.48 -7.86 8.53
N VAL A 62 -17.92 -7.77 7.28
CA VAL A 62 -17.45 -6.76 6.32
C VAL A 62 -18.50 -5.67 6.23
N ASP A 63 -18.37 -4.67 7.10
CA ASP A 63 -19.23 -3.50 7.15
C ASP A 63 -18.60 -2.28 6.45
N ASP A 64 -19.36 -1.18 6.39
CA ASP A 64 -18.87 0.07 5.77
C ASP A 64 -17.68 0.67 6.52
N ARG A 65 -17.55 0.40 7.82
CA ARG A 65 -16.38 0.81 8.62
C ARG A 65 -15.12 0.08 8.16
N THR A 66 -15.22 -1.22 7.92
CA THR A 66 -14.12 -2.04 7.40
C THR A 66 -13.73 -1.60 6.00
N GLU A 67 -14.70 -1.29 5.13
CA GLU A 67 -14.42 -0.68 3.82
C GLU A 67 -13.68 0.66 3.96
N ALA A 68 -14.14 1.56 4.83
CA ALA A 68 -13.48 2.85 5.04
C ALA A 68 -12.03 2.69 5.53
N GLN A 69 -11.80 1.72 6.43
CA GLN A 69 -10.45 1.38 6.89
C GLN A 69 -9.58 0.83 5.76
N LEU A 70 -10.11 -0.06 4.93
CA LEU A 70 -9.39 -0.59 3.77
C LEU A 70 -9.05 0.51 2.78
N ARG A 71 -10.00 1.38 2.43
CA ARG A 71 -9.74 2.54 1.54
C ARG A 71 -8.64 3.43 2.08
N ARG A 72 -8.68 3.74 3.39
CA ARG A 72 -7.61 4.50 4.04
C ARG A 72 -6.27 3.78 3.98
N ALA A 73 -6.24 2.46 4.17
CA ALA A 73 -5.01 1.68 4.11
C ALA A 73 -4.42 1.60 2.68
N PHE A 74 -5.26 1.66 1.64
CA PHE A 74 -4.83 1.72 0.25
C PHE A 74 -4.32 3.10 -0.19
N ALA A 75 -4.64 4.16 0.55
CA ALA A 75 -4.26 5.53 0.20
C ALA A 75 -2.76 5.64 -0.12
N SER A 76 -2.43 6.34 -1.22
CA SER A 76 -1.04 6.47 -1.65
C SER A 76 -0.22 7.28 -0.64
N ARG A 77 0.89 6.71 -0.17
CA ARG A 77 1.87 7.38 0.71
C ARG A 77 3.05 8.00 -0.05
N PHE A 78 2.99 8.00 -1.38
CA PHE A 78 4.10 8.42 -2.23
C PHE A 78 4.47 9.90 -2.04
N GLU A 79 3.47 10.77 -1.98
CA GLU A 79 3.71 12.21 -1.84
C GLU A 79 4.29 12.55 -0.46
N GLU A 80 3.76 11.93 0.61
CA GLU A 80 4.30 12.06 1.97
C GLU A 80 5.78 11.69 2.02
N GLU A 81 6.16 10.53 1.47
CA GLU A 81 7.54 10.06 1.42
C GLU A 81 8.45 11.03 0.64
N LEU A 82 7.96 11.61 -0.45
CA LEU A 82 8.73 12.56 -1.25
C LEU A 82 8.96 13.88 -0.51
N GLN A 83 7.95 14.39 0.20
CA GLN A 83 8.05 15.60 0.99
C GLN A 83 9.00 15.41 2.18
N GLU A 84 8.90 14.30 2.91
CA GLU A 84 9.80 13.96 4.02
C GLU A 84 11.26 13.94 3.56
N ARG A 85 11.55 13.35 2.40
CA ARG A 85 12.91 13.32 1.83
C ARG A 85 13.39 14.70 1.39
N LYS A 86 12.51 15.52 0.83
CA LYS A 86 12.85 16.88 0.43
C LYS A 86 13.20 17.74 1.65
N GLN A 87 12.45 17.58 2.74
CA GLN A 87 12.71 18.23 4.02
C GLN A 87 14.04 17.77 4.61
N ALA A 88 14.28 16.46 4.69
CA ALA A 88 15.54 15.90 5.19
C ALA A 88 16.76 16.45 4.42
N ARG A 89 16.70 16.51 3.08
CA ARG A 89 17.77 17.09 2.26
C ARG A 89 17.98 18.58 2.48
N ALA A 90 16.91 19.33 2.72
CA ALA A 90 17.00 20.76 2.99
C ALA A 90 17.64 21.03 4.36
N GLU A 91 17.28 20.25 5.38
CA GLU A 91 17.87 20.30 6.72
C GLU A 91 19.37 19.94 6.68
N GLU A 92 19.74 18.86 5.98
CA GLU A 92 21.14 18.48 5.77
C GLU A 92 21.95 19.59 5.09
N ALA A 93 21.40 20.23 4.05
CA ALA A 93 22.08 21.30 3.34
C ALA A 93 22.26 22.56 4.21
N GLN A 94 21.30 22.87 5.08
CA GLN A 94 21.40 23.99 6.03
C GLN A 94 22.48 23.72 7.09
N ALA A 95 22.53 22.50 7.64
CA ALA A 95 23.56 22.10 8.60
C ALA A 95 24.97 22.21 7.98
N GLN A 96 25.16 21.70 6.76
CA GLN A 96 26.44 21.80 6.05
C GLN A 96 26.86 23.25 5.74
N GLY A 97 25.90 24.11 5.41
CA GLY A 97 26.16 25.54 5.21
C GLY A 97 26.62 26.26 6.49
N GLN A 98 26.03 25.92 7.64
CA GLN A 98 26.40 26.49 8.94
C GLN A 98 27.76 25.98 9.44
N GLU A 99 28.10 24.72 9.21
CA GLU A 99 29.42 24.18 9.53
C GLU A 99 30.54 24.81 8.68
N ALA A 100 30.28 25.06 7.39
CA ALA A 100 31.21 25.76 6.51
C ALA A 100 31.43 27.23 6.90
N GLU A 101 30.44 27.86 7.54
CA GLU A 101 30.55 29.22 8.05
C GLU A 101 31.29 29.27 9.41
N MET A 102 31.17 28.25 10.25
CA MET A 102 31.91 28.12 11.51
C MET A 102 33.38 27.70 11.34
N MET A 103 33.74 26.95 10.30
CA MET A 103 35.14 26.57 10.00
C MET A 103 35.93 27.66 9.27
N GLY A 104 35.88 28.89 9.82
CA GLY A 104 36.95 29.86 9.71
C GLY A 104 37.33 30.31 8.30
N LYS A 105 37.04 31.57 7.98
CA LYS A 105 37.71 32.32 6.93
C LYS A 105 39.19 32.55 7.29
N ASP A 106 39.98 31.49 7.44
CA ASP A 106 41.42 31.61 7.52
C ASP A 106 41.92 32.05 6.15
N LYS A 107 42.51 33.25 6.16
CA LYS A 107 42.93 34.03 5.01
C LYS A 107 43.93 33.25 4.14
N VAL A 108 43.44 32.43 3.22
CA VAL A 108 44.26 31.95 2.09
C VAL A 108 44.41 33.13 1.14
N LYS A 109 45.59 33.79 1.20
CA LYS A 109 45.98 34.83 0.26
C LYS A 109 45.79 34.31 -1.18
N PRO A 110 45.21 35.09 -2.10
CA PRO A 110 45.10 34.68 -3.49
C PRO A 110 46.51 34.50 -4.06
N PHE A 111 46.85 33.24 -4.37
CA PHE A 111 48.06 32.94 -5.14
C PHE A 111 47.83 33.43 -6.57
N THR A 112 48.37 34.60 -6.89
CA THR A 112 48.48 35.13 -8.25
C THR A 112 49.56 34.34 -8.98
N GLY A 113 49.21 33.13 -9.41
CA GLY A 113 50.07 32.23 -10.16
C GLY A 113 49.57 32.04 -11.59
N ALA A 114 50.23 32.75 -12.52
CA ALA A 114 50.48 32.37 -13.91
C ALA A 114 49.29 31.95 -14.81
N LYS A 115 49.05 32.85 -15.77
CA LYS A 115 48.35 32.67 -17.05
C LYS A 115 48.70 31.34 -17.74
N THR A 116 47.70 30.49 -17.97
CA THR A 116 47.67 29.58 -19.11
C THR A 116 46.35 29.74 -19.88
N ALA A 117 46.45 29.61 -21.19
CA ALA A 117 45.59 30.20 -22.20
C ALA A 117 44.16 29.61 -22.29
N PRO A 118 43.17 30.37 -22.83
CA PRO A 118 41.81 29.89 -23.02
C PRO A 118 41.70 28.93 -24.21
N GLY A 119 41.62 27.63 -23.92
CA GLY A 119 41.12 26.63 -24.86
C GLY A 119 39.63 26.81 -25.09
N LYS A 120 39.26 27.38 -26.24
CA LYS A 120 37.88 27.50 -26.71
C LYS A 120 37.27 26.11 -26.93
N VAL A 121 36.52 25.59 -25.95
CA VAL A 121 35.63 24.44 -26.17
C VAL A 121 34.21 24.98 -26.35
N ALA A 122 33.77 25.00 -27.60
CA ALA A 122 32.44 25.42 -28.00
C ALA A 122 31.36 24.56 -27.31
N LYS A 123 30.67 25.13 -26.33
CA LYS A 123 29.44 24.56 -25.77
C LYS A 123 28.34 24.74 -26.81
N LYS A 124 28.03 23.69 -27.57
CA LYS A 124 26.75 23.55 -28.30
C LYS A 124 25.62 23.52 -27.26
N SER A 125 25.02 24.67 -27.02
CA SER A 125 23.72 24.80 -26.36
C SER A 125 22.66 24.12 -27.23
N ARG A 126 22.30 22.89 -26.87
CA ARG A 126 21.14 22.20 -27.43
C ARG A 126 19.91 22.74 -26.73
N THR A 127 19.33 23.79 -27.31
CA THR A 127 17.99 24.29 -26.98
C THR A 127 17.00 23.18 -27.32
N VAL A 128 16.45 22.50 -26.33
CA VAL A 128 15.32 21.58 -26.53
C VAL A 128 14.06 22.42 -26.47
N ALA A 129 13.55 22.78 -27.66
CA ALA A 129 12.22 23.33 -27.79
C ALA A 129 11.21 22.28 -27.30
N VAL A 130 10.50 22.60 -26.21
CA VAL A 130 9.32 21.86 -25.78
C VAL A 130 8.18 22.29 -26.70
N ALA A 131 8.03 21.59 -27.82
CA ALA A 131 6.83 21.65 -28.63
C ALA A 131 5.75 20.82 -27.91
N ALA A 132 4.83 21.53 -27.26
CA ALA A 132 3.54 20.98 -26.88
C ALA A 132 2.76 20.66 -28.17
N GLN A 133 2.68 19.39 -28.52
CA GLN A 133 1.69 18.89 -29.47
C GLN A 133 0.72 17.98 -28.70
N VAL A 134 -0.42 18.57 -28.38
CA VAL A 134 -1.65 17.87 -28.04
C VAL A 134 -2.25 17.45 -29.37
N ASP A 135 -2.07 16.18 -29.74
CA ASP A 135 -2.77 15.58 -30.89
C ASP A 135 -3.96 14.77 -30.32
N VAL A 136 -5.12 15.42 -30.26
CA VAL A 136 -6.40 14.75 -30.04
C VAL A 136 -6.76 14.10 -31.37
N LYS A 137 -6.42 12.82 -31.53
CA LYS A 137 -7.01 11.97 -32.56
C LYS A 137 -8.02 11.04 -31.91
N GLU A 138 -9.20 11.61 -31.77
CA GLU A 138 -10.48 10.96 -31.98
C GLU A 138 -10.37 9.99 -33.18
N VAL A 139 -10.53 8.69 -32.91
CA VAL A 139 -10.86 7.73 -33.95
C VAL A 139 -11.93 6.81 -33.39
N ASP A 140 -13.15 7.14 -33.80
CA ASP A 140 -14.31 6.28 -33.83
C ASP A 140 -13.94 4.92 -34.42
N PHE A 141 -13.73 3.93 -33.55
CA PHE A 141 -13.70 2.54 -33.97
C PHE A 141 -15.12 1.97 -33.89
N LEU A 142 -15.84 2.18 -35.00
CA LEU A 142 -17.11 1.52 -35.33
C LEU A 142 -17.11 0.04 -34.91
N ARG A 143 -17.99 -0.27 -33.97
CA ARG A 143 -19.17 -1.11 -34.23
C ARG A 143 -18.89 -2.37 -35.07
N ARG A 144 -18.12 -3.32 -34.51
CA ARG A 144 -18.10 -4.71 -35.01
C ARG A 144 -19.18 -5.54 -34.31
N SER A 145 -20.38 -5.46 -34.87
CA SER A 145 -21.44 -6.44 -34.70
C SER A 145 -21.01 -7.79 -35.28
N LYS A 146 -20.73 -8.81 -34.45
CA LYS A 146 -20.71 -10.22 -34.91
C LYS A 146 -21.24 -11.19 -33.84
N LYS A 147 -22.53 -11.50 -34.06
CA LYS A 147 -23.26 -12.78 -33.94
C LYS A 147 -23.49 -13.43 -32.56
N PRO A 148 -24.74 -13.80 -32.22
CA PRO A 148 -25.05 -14.62 -31.06
C PRO A 148 -24.51 -16.04 -31.27
N ARG A 149 -23.78 -16.56 -30.27
CA ARG A 149 -23.45 -17.99 -30.18
C ARG A 149 -24.70 -18.73 -29.70
N LYS A 150 -25.03 -19.81 -30.41
CA LYS A 150 -26.09 -20.76 -30.06
C LYS A 150 -25.82 -21.33 -28.67
N THR A 151 -26.88 -21.35 -27.86
CA THR A 151 -26.95 -22.01 -26.56
C THR A 151 -27.03 -23.51 -26.79
N ASP A 152 -26.02 -24.25 -26.36
CA ASP A 152 -26.14 -25.69 -26.17
C ASP A 152 -26.80 -25.92 -24.81
N THR A 153 -28.08 -26.26 -24.86
CA THR A 153 -28.88 -26.76 -23.76
C THR A 153 -28.29 -28.13 -23.34
N VAL A 154 -27.40 -28.14 -22.36
CA VAL A 154 -26.95 -29.37 -21.70
C VAL A 154 -27.78 -29.55 -20.44
N GLY A 155 -28.45 -30.70 -20.38
CA GLY A 155 -29.56 -30.98 -19.49
C GLY A 155 -29.24 -30.84 -18.00
N THR A 156 -30.21 -30.27 -17.31
CA THR A 156 -30.44 -30.36 -15.88
C THR A 156 -30.54 -31.83 -15.48
N MET A 157 -29.43 -32.45 -15.05
CA MET A 157 -29.49 -33.68 -14.27
C MET A 157 -29.70 -33.30 -12.80
N VAL A 158 -30.98 -33.28 -12.42
CA VAL A 158 -31.41 -33.33 -11.02
C VAL A 158 -30.93 -34.66 -10.45
N ARG A 159 -29.85 -34.63 -9.65
CA ARG A 159 -29.55 -35.72 -8.73
C ARG A 159 -30.17 -35.37 -7.39
N SER A 160 -31.27 -36.05 -7.10
CA SER A 160 -31.84 -36.12 -5.76
C SER A 160 -30.79 -36.69 -4.80
N LEU A 161 -30.51 -35.95 -3.74
CA LEU A 161 -29.75 -36.48 -2.61
C LEU A 161 -30.75 -37.09 -1.61
N PRO A 162 -30.43 -38.28 -1.05
CA PRO A 162 -31.29 -38.93 -0.08
C PRO A 162 -31.29 -38.17 1.25
N SER A 163 -32.50 -38.00 1.80
CA SER A 163 -32.73 -37.58 3.17
C SER A 163 -32.25 -38.67 4.13
N THR A 164 -31.24 -38.36 4.95
CA THR A 164 -30.93 -39.11 6.17
C THR A 164 -30.98 -38.10 7.32
N SER A 165 -32.03 -38.17 8.11
CA SER A 165 -32.15 -39.02 9.30
C SER A 165 -31.60 -38.31 10.53
N THR A 166 -32.53 -38.04 11.42
CA THR A 166 -32.40 -37.46 12.75
C THR A 166 -31.32 -38.15 13.58
N ARG A 167 -30.39 -37.37 14.15
CA ARG A 167 -29.67 -37.78 15.36
C ARG A 167 -29.82 -36.72 16.44
N LYS A 168 -30.48 -37.17 17.51
CA LYS A 168 -30.74 -36.44 18.75
C LYS A 168 -29.44 -36.24 19.54
N THR A 169 -29.40 -35.09 20.23
CA THR A 169 -28.88 -34.76 21.57
C THR A 169 -27.64 -35.47 22.14
N GLU A 170 -26.88 -34.68 22.92
CA GLU A 170 -25.71 -34.97 23.77
C GLU A 170 -24.42 -34.50 23.09
N THR A 171 -23.83 -33.37 23.48
CA THR A 171 -23.06 -33.28 24.73
C THR A 171 -22.80 -31.81 25.05
N SER A 172 -23.41 -31.32 26.12
CA SER A 172 -23.00 -30.14 26.87
C SER A 172 -21.78 -30.48 27.73
N GLN A 173 -20.90 -29.48 27.98
CA GLN A 173 -19.85 -29.44 29.01
C GLN A 173 -18.41 -29.85 28.61
N VAL A 174 -17.76 -29.15 27.67
CA VAL A 174 -16.27 -29.04 27.68
C VAL A 174 -15.78 -27.70 27.06
N GLU A 175 -16.35 -26.53 27.36
CA GLU A 175 -15.80 -25.26 26.82
C GLU A 175 -15.85 -24.07 27.80
N THR A 176 -15.62 -24.30 29.09
CA THR A 176 -15.47 -23.20 30.07
C THR A 176 -14.08 -23.08 30.69
N GLU A 177 -13.13 -23.99 30.43
CA GLU A 177 -11.78 -23.91 31.02
C GLU A 177 -10.72 -23.24 30.14
N ALA A 178 -10.93 -23.14 28.82
CA ALA A 178 -9.93 -22.56 27.92
C ALA A 178 -9.86 -21.01 27.97
N ALA A 179 -10.91 -20.35 28.47
CA ALA A 179 -10.98 -18.89 28.55
C ALA A 179 -10.20 -18.31 29.75
N GLU A 180 -9.98 -19.08 30.82
CA GLU A 180 -9.35 -18.56 32.04
C GLU A 180 -7.80 -18.61 31.97
N ALA A 181 -7.23 -19.58 31.26
CA ALA A 181 -5.79 -19.73 31.08
C ALA A 181 -5.17 -18.58 30.23
N GLY A 182 -5.92 -18.04 29.26
CA GLY A 182 -5.45 -16.95 28.39
C GLY A 182 -5.30 -15.60 29.10
N MET A 183 -6.19 -15.28 30.05
CA MET A 183 -6.16 -14.00 30.77
C MET A 183 -5.03 -13.91 31.82
N ALA A 184 -4.56 -15.05 32.35
CA ALA A 184 -3.48 -15.10 33.33
C ALA A 184 -2.11 -14.66 32.73
N VAL A 185 -1.87 -14.95 31.45
CA VAL A 185 -0.62 -14.60 30.76
C VAL A 185 -0.51 -13.08 30.51
N VAL A 186 -1.62 -12.42 30.16
CA VAL A 186 -1.65 -10.97 29.92
C VAL A 186 -1.38 -10.19 31.22
N ARG A 187 -1.96 -10.62 32.35
CA ARG A 187 -1.75 -9.96 33.66
C ARG A 187 -0.31 -10.04 34.17
N ARG A 188 0.43 -11.11 33.87
CA ARG A 188 1.86 -11.23 34.24
C ARG A 188 2.77 -10.28 33.45
N ARG A 189 2.44 -10.00 32.17
CA ARG A 189 3.24 -9.09 31.32
C ARG A 189 3.16 -7.63 31.76
N VAL A 190 1.99 -7.18 32.24
CA VAL A 190 1.79 -5.79 32.70
C VAL A 190 2.55 -5.50 34.00
N LYS A 191 2.58 -6.45 34.95
CA LYS A 191 3.31 -6.27 36.23
C LYS A 191 4.84 -6.15 36.04
N LYS A 192 5.42 -6.86 35.07
CA LYS A 192 6.87 -6.81 34.80
C LYS A 192 7.31 -5.45 34.21
N LYS A 193 6.45 -4.80 33.41
CA LYS A 193 6.74 -3.47 32.85
C LYS A 193 6.68 -2.35 33.90
N LYS A 194 5.75 -2.45 34.87
CA LYS A 194 5.62 -1.46 35.96
C LYS A 194 6.79 -1.50 36.97
N LYS A 195 7.38 -2.69 37.23
CA LYS A 195 8.57 -2.82 38.10
C LYS A 195 9.84 -2.25 37.44
N LYS A 196 9.99 -2.36 36.12
CA LYS A 196 11.13 -1.80 35.38
C LYS A 196 11.14 -0.26 35.34
N MET A 197 9.97 0.38 35.35
CA MET A 197 9.86 1.84 35.36
C MET A 197 10.21 2.43 36.75
N ARG A 198 9.89 1.74 37.84
CA ARG A 198 10.21 2.21 39.20
C ARG A 198 11.69 2.12 39.57
N GLY A 199 12.45 1.21 38.96
CA GLY A 199 13.89 1.09 39.23
C GLY A 199 14.75 2.18 38.56
N ARG A 200 14.21 2.92 37.58
CA ARG A 200 14.97 3.91 36.81
C ARG A 200 14.93 5.33 37.41
N VAL A 201 14.01 5.58 38.34
CA VAL A 201 13.86 6.88 39.02
C VAL A 201 14.74 6.99 40.27
N ALA A 202 15.33 5.86 40.73
CA ALA A 202 16.14 5.81 41.94
C ALA A 202 17.66 5.98 41.72
N SER A 203 18.10 6.27 40.49
CA SER A 203 19.54 6.37 40.15
C SER A 203 19.97 7.74 39.60
N GLU A 204 19.12 8.77 39.69
CA GLU A 204 19.45 10.15 39.26
C GLU A 204 19.53 11.15 40.44
N GLY A 205 19.62 10.65 41.67
CA GLY A 205 19.75 11.46 42.87
C GLY A 205 20.88 10.95 43.77
N ASN A 206 22.12 11.11 43.32
CA ASN A 206 23.30 11.24 44.19
C ASN A 206 24.42 11.95 43.42
#